data_AF-A0A7Y4QBX5-F1
#
_entry.id   AF-A0A7Y4QBX5-F1
#
_cell.length_a   1.000
_cell.length_b   1.000
_cell.length_c   1.000
_cell.angle_alpha   90.00
_cell.angle_beta   90.00
_cell.angle_gamma   90.00
#
_symmetry.space_group_name_H-M   'P 1'
#
loop_
_entity.id
_entity.type
_entity.pdbx_description
1 polymer ?
#
loop_
_entity_poly.entity_id
_entity_poly.type
_entity_poly.pdbx_seq_one_letter_code
_entity_poly.pdbx_strand_id
1 'polypeptide(L)'
;MLKPFSIFILCAVVMASCSKENTATVEQYTAIKSTFVATIDPANLSNYAAQTKPAYIVKDNTTTNPITNSGATLGRVLFYDKNLSKDNTISCSSCHKREFAFGDDKIASTGVNGVTGMHSMRLVNGRFAIEQKFFWDERATSLENQTTQPIQDHKVMGFSGTDGDPNLAALITKLEALPYYQELFKLAYGDS
;
A
#
# COMPACT_ATOMS: atom_id res chain seq x y z
N MET A 1 20.71 76.36 37.30
CA MET A 1 20.14 75.03 37.56
C MET A 1 19.55 74.49 36.26
N LEU A 2 20.38 73.82 35.44
CA LEU A 2 19.96 73.15 34.21
C LEU A 2 19.49 71.73 34.58
N LYS A 3 18.28 71.32 34.15
CA LYS A 3 17.82 69.93 34.24
C LYS A 3 18.09 69.24 32.89
N PRO A 4 18.64 68.00 32.87
CA PRO A 4 18.84 67.26 31.63
C PRO A 4 17.51 66.64 31.16
N PHE A 5 17.23 66.78 29.86
CA PHE A 5 16.12 66.15 29.16
C PHE A 5 16.54 64.72 28.78
N SER A 6 16.04 63.71 29.49
CA SER A 6 16.21 62.31 29.10
C SER A 6 15.21 61.96 28.00
N ILE A 7 15.70 61.77 26.78
CA ILE A 7 14.94 61.25 25.64
C ILE A 7 14.81 59.73 25.83
N PHE A 8 13.61 59.25 26.15
CA PHE A 8 13.28 57.83 26.10
C PHE A 8 12.93 57.46 24.65
N ILE A 9 13.84 56.75 23.97
CA ILE A 9 13.56 56.12 22.67
C ILE A 9 12.72 54.87 22.93
N LEU A 10 11.44 54.94 22.58
CA LEU A 10 10.52 53.81 22.61
C LEU A 10 10.76 52.95 21.36
N CYS A 11 11.57 51.89 21.49
CA CYS A 11 11.68 50.86 20.46
C CYS A 11 10.36 50.10 20.33
N ALA A 12 9.60 50.38 19.26
CA ALA A 12 8.44 49.59 18.88
C ALA A 12 8.93 48.23 18.34
N VAL A 13 8.82 47.19 19.15
CA VAL A 13 9.02 45.80 18.71
C VAL A 13 7.79 45.38 17.91
N VAL A 14 7.94 45.36 16.58
CA VAL A 14 6.93 44.78 15.67
C VAL A 14 7.03 43.26 15.79
N MET A 15 6.14 42.65 16.57
CA MET A 15 5.98 41.20 16.54
C MET A 15 5.23 40.83 15.26
N ALA A 16 5.97 40.46 14.21
CA ALA A 16 5.43 39.79 13.04
C ALA A 16 5.02 38.37 13.44
N SER A 17 3.73 38.19 13.75
CA SER A 17 3.13 36.87 13.94
C SER A 17 2.97 36.21 12.57
N CYS A 18 3.90 35.34 12.20
CA CYS A 18 3.70 34.40 11.09
C CYS A 18 2.73 33.31 11.54
N SER A 19 1.43 33.53 11.40
CA SER A 19 0.48 32.43 11.30
C SER A 19 0.78 31.71 9.99
N LYS A 20 1.34 30.50 10.07
CA LYS A 20 1.25 29.53 8.96
C LYS A 20 -0.24 29.33 8.72
N GLU A 21 -0.80 30.02 7.73
CA GLU A 21 -2.10 29.68 7.21
C GLU A 21 -1.98 28.25 6.66
N ASN A 22 -2.69 27.33 7.30
CA ASN A 22 -2.75 25.94 6.87
C ASN A 22 -3.71 25.83 5.68
N THR A 23 -3.33 26.43 4.55
CA THR A 23 -4.04 26.38 3.27
C THR A 23 -3.67 25.11 2.49
N ALA A 24 -3.30 24.03 3.19
CA ALA A 24 -2.72 22.81 2.63
C ALA A 24 -3.73 21.65 2.43
N THR A 25 -5.04 21.89 2.56
CA THR A 25 -6.03 20.80 2.56
C THR A 25 -6.79 20.61 1.24
N VAL A 26 -6.68 21.54 0.29
CA VAL A 26 -7.50 21.49 -0.95
C VAL A 26 -6.75 20.85 -2.13
N GLU A 27 -5.42 20.96 -2.19
CA GLU A 27 -4.60 20.46 -3.31
C GLU A 27 -3.90 19.11 -3.05
N GLN A 28 -4.05 18.51 -1.87
CA GLN A 28 -3.39 17.24 -1.58
C GLN A 28 -4.13 16.09 -2.30
N TYR A 29 -3.35 15.24 -2.98
CA TYR A 29 -3.78 13.98 -3.59
C TYR A 29 -4.66 14.09 -4.86
N THR A 30 -4.25 14.91 -5.83
CA THR A 30 -5.02 15.12 -7.08
C THR A 30 -4.98 13.92 -8.01
N ALA A 31 -3.87 13.19 -8.08
CA ALA A 31 -3.74 12.01 -8.92
C ALA A 31 -4.59 10.84 -8.41
N ILE A 32 -4.71 10.66 -7.09
CA ILE A 32 -5.64 9.69 -6.50
C ILE A 32 -7.08 10.05 -6.89
N LYS A 33 -7.48 11.31 -6.68
CA LYS A 33 -8.85 11.78 -6.95
C LYS A 33 -9.22 11.64 -8.44
N SER A 34 -8.28 11.90 -9.35
CA SER A 34 -8.51 11.78 -10.79
C SER A 34 -8.54 10.34 -11.27
N THR A 35 -7.70 9.46 -10.71
CA THR A 35 -7.59 8.06 -11.13
C THR A 35 -8.72 7.20 -10.56
N PHE A 36 -9.04 7.38 -9.29
CA PHE A 36 -9.98 6.54 -8.54
C PHE A 36 -11.31 7.25 -8.27
N VAL A 37 -11.80 8.04 -9.23
CA VAL A 37 -12.99 8.91 -9.11
C VAL A 37 -14.06 8.33 -8.18
N ALA A 38 -14.29 9.00 -7.04
CA ALA A 38 -15.25 8.65 -5.99
C ALA A 38 -15.06 7.28 -5.28
N THR A 39 -14.05 6.50 -5.65
CA THR A 39 -13.74 5.19 -5.04
C THR A 39 -12.74 5.30 -3.88
N ILE A 40 -11.80 6.24 -3.96
CA ILE A 40 -10.84 6.54 -2.89
C ILE A 40 -10.90 8.03 -2.55
N ASP A 41 -11.28 8.34 -1.31
CA ASP A 41 -11.17 9.67 -0.73
C ASP A 41 -10.03 9.67 0.31
N PRO A 42 -8.88 10.32 0.02
CA PRO A 42 -7.75 10.43 0.95
C PRO A 42 -8.10 11.05 2.31
N ALA A 43 -9.15 11.88 2.37
CA ALA A 43 -9.61 12.49 3.63
C ALA A 43 -10.54 11.57 4.43
N ASN A 44 -11.20 10.60 3.76
CA ASN A 44 -12.23 9.74 4.35
C ASN A 44 -12.05 8.28 3.94
N LEU A 45 -10.91 7.69 4.32
CA LEU A 45 -10.61 6.30 4.02
C LEU A 45 -11.54 5.33 4.74
N SER A 46 -11.77 4.16 4.11
CA SER A 46 -12.47 3.05 4.75
C SER A 46 -11.76 2.62 6.05
N ASN A 47 -12.54 2.28 7.07
CA ASN A 47 -12.03 1.86 8.38
C ASN A 47 -11.50 0.42 8.36
N TYR A 48 -10.32 0.18 7.81
CA TYR A 48 -9.67 -1.13 7.81
C TYR A 48 -8.97 -1.45 9.15
N ALA A 49 -8.45 -0.45 9.85
CA ALA A 49 -7.65 -0.62 11.06
C ALA A 49 -8.50 -1.08 12.28
N ALA A 50 -9.72 -0.57 12.41
CA ALA A 50 -10.59 -0.86 13.56
C ALA A 50 -11.75 -1.81 13.19
N GLN A 51 -11.44 -2.89 12.49
CA GLN A 51 -12.40 -3.96 12.21
C GLN A 51 -12.65 -4.81 13.48
N THR A 52 -13.91 -5.09 13.78
CA THR A 52 -14.27 -6.00 14.87
C THR A 52 -14.06 -7.45 14.44
N LYS A 53 -13.59 -8.29 15.36
CA LYS A 53 -13.53 -9.74 15.18
C LYS A 53 -14.31 -10.43 16.31
N PRO A 54 -14.96 -11.58 16.05
CA PRO A 54 -15.59 -12.35 17.11
C PRO A 54 -14.62 -12.70 18.24
N ALA A 55 -15.11 -12.72 19.48
CA ALA A 55 -14.27 -12.96 20.67
C ALA A 55 -13.52 -14.31 20.65
N TYR A 56 -14.03 -15.30 19.91
CA TYR A 56 -13.37 -16.59 19.75
C TYR A 56 -12.15 -16.56 18.80
N ILE A 57 -11.95 -15.48 18.03
CA ILE A 57 -10.74 -15.30 17.22
C ILE A 57 -9.63 -14.73 18.11
N VAL A 58 -8.87 -15.62 18.73
CA VAL A 58 -7.79 -15.29 19.66
C VAL A 58 -6.40 -15.27 19.00
N LYS A 59 -6.30 -15.68 17.74
CA LYS A 59 -5.04 -15.76 16.98
C LYS A 59 -4.90 -14.56 16.05
N ASP A 60 -3.67 -14.10 15.90
CA ASP A 60 -3.27 -13.00 15.02
C ASP A 60 -1.78 -13.16 14.73
N ASN A 61 -1.41 -13.46 13.48
CA ASN A 61 -0.03 -13.60 13.06
C ASN A 61 0.53 -12.31 12.45
N THR A 62 -0.18 -11.18 12.57
CA THR A 62 0.35 -9.87 12.20
C THR A 62 1.57 -9.58 13.07
N THR A 63 2.72 -9.38 12.43
CA THR A 63 3.98 -9.15 13.13
C THR A 63 4.24 -7.64 13.31
N THR A 64 5.25 -7.09 12.65
CA THR A 64 5.71 -5.70 12.81
C THR A 64 4.99 -4.69 11.91
N ASN A 65 4.04 -5.16 11.09
CA ASN A 65 3.31 -4.36 10.11
C ASN A 65 1.86 -4.13 10.55
N PRO A 66 1.57 -3.10 11.38
CA PRO A 66 0.21 -2.84 11.85
C PRO A 66 -0.70 -2.40 10.70
N ILE A 67 -1.97 -2.80 10.76
CA ILE A 67 -2.96 -2.38 9.76
C ILE A 67 -3.32 -0.91 10.00
N THR A 68 -3.04 -0.08 9.00
CA THR A 68 -3.53 1.30 8.91
C THR A 68 -4.58 1.42 7.80
N ASN A 69 -5.48 2.40 7.90
CA ASN A 69 -6.49 2.63 6.84
C ASN A 69 -5.84 2.96 5.50
N SER A 70 -4.76 3.76 5.52
CA SER A 70 -4.01 4.17 4.33
C SER A 70 -3.18 3.02 3.76
N GLY A 71 -2.47 2.26 4.60
CA GLY A 71 -1.72 1.07 4.18
C GLY A 71 -2.62 -0.01 3.57
N ALA A 72 -3.77 -0.29 4.19
CA ALA A 72 -4.75 -1.23 3.65
C ALA A 72 -5.39 -0.72 2.35
N THR A 73 -5.59 0.59 2.20
CA THR A 73 -6.09 1.19 0.95
C THR A 73 -5.07 1.01 -0.18
N LEU A 74 -3.79 1.32 0.05
CA LEU A 74 -2.71 1.05 -0.91
C LEU A 74 -2.63 -0.44 -1.26
N GLY A 75 -2.66 -1.32 -0.25
CA GLY A 75 -2.67 -2.77 -0.45
C GLY A 75 -3.84 -3.25 -1.30
N ARG A 76 -5.04 -2.66 -1.12
CA ARG A 76 -6.21 -2.96 -1.95
C ARG A 76 -6.02 -2.51 -3.40
N VAL A 77 -5.45 -1.33 -3.64
CA VAL A 77 -5.13 -0.89 -5.02
C VAL A 77 -4.19 -1.89 -5.67
N LEU A 78 -3.07 -2.19 -5.02
CA LEU A 78 -2.07 -3.16 -5.49
C LEU A 78 -2.68 -4.54 -5.78
N PHE A 79 -3.56 -5.03 -4.90
CA PHE A 79 -4.17 -6.35 -5.04
C PHE A 79 -4.95 -6.54 -6.35
N TYR A 80 -5.59 -5.49 -6.85
CA TYR A 80 -6.37 -5.53 -8.09
C TYR A 80 -5.63 -4.97 -9.30
N ASP A 81 -4.48 -4.33 -9.11
CA ASP A 81 -3.78 -3.64 -10.19
C ASP A 81 -2.93 -4.59 -11.05
N LYS A 82 -3.22 -4.61 -12.35
CA LYS A 82 -2.47 -5.41 -13.33
C LYS A 82 -1.10 -4.84 -13.65
N ASN A 83 -0.83 -3.56 -13.33
CA ASN A 83 0.50 -2.97 -13.48
C ASN A 83 1.59 -3.71 -12.71
N LEU A 84 1.22 -4.52 -11.70
CA LEU A 84 2.15 -5.38 -10.97
C LEU A 84 2.68 -6.58 -11.78
N SER A 85 2.13 -6.86 -12.96
CA SER A 85 2.64 -7.90 -13.87
C SER A 85 3.42 -7.31 -15.02
N LYS A 86 4.42 -8.04 -15.53
CA LYS A 86 5.32 -7.54 -16.58
C LYS A 86 4.60 -7.08 -17.85
N ASP A 87 3.47 -7.70 -18.19
CA ASP A 87 2.69 -7.47 -19.42
C ASP A 87 1.32 -6.81 -19.19
N ASN A 88 1.05 -6.35 -17.96
CA ASN A 88 -0.22 -5.73 -17.57
C ASN A 88 -1.46 -6.64 -17.68
N THR A 89 -1.30 -7.96 -17.61
CA THR A 89 -2.43 -8.91 -17.72
C THR A 89 -2.88 -9.51 -16.39
N ILE A 90 -2.00 -9.62 -15.40
CA ILE A 90 -2.22 -10.33 -14.14
C ILE A 90 -2.13 -9.38 -12.93
N SER A 91 -3.06 -9.53 -11.98
CA SER A 91 -2.98 -8.97 -10.62
C SER A 91 -3.16 -10.09 -9.59
N CYS A 92 -3.03 -9.78 -8.29
CA CYS A 92 -3.29 -10.76 -7.24
C CYS A 92 -4.71 -11.35 -7.37
N SER A 93 -5.68 -10.49 -7.69
CA SER A 93 -7.09 -10.88 -7.89
C SER A 93 -7.33 -11.82 -9.08
N SER A 94 -6.40 -11.94 -10.03
CA SER A 94 -6.53 -12.89 -11.16
C SER A 94 -6.58 -14.34 -10.68
N CYS A 95 -5.85 -14.66 -9.61
CA CYS A 95 -5.73 -16.00 -9.02
C CYS A 95 -6.37 -16.08 -7.62
N HIS A 96 -6.56 -14.95 -6.94
CA HIS A 96 -7.19 -14.87 -5.62
C HIS A 96 -8.56 -14.17 -5.74
N LYS A 97 -9.51 -14.88 -6.33
CA LYS A 97 -10.81 -14.35 -6.73
C LYS A 97 -11.77 -14.29 -5.54
N ARG A 98 -12.37 -13.13 -5.31
CA ARG A 98 -13.24 -12.88 -4.15
C ARG A 98 -14.42 -13.84 -4.09
N GLU A 99 -15.04 -14.18 -5.22
CA GLU A 99 -16.16 -15.13 -5.30
C GLU A 99 -15.82 -16.55 -4.81
N PHE A 100 -14.53 -16.92 -4.79
CA PHE A 100 -14.03 -18.20 -4.29
C PHE A 100 -13.27 -18.04 -2.97
N ALA A 101 -13.72 -17.10 -2.12
CA ALA A 101 -13.06 -16.78 -0.86
C ALA A 101 -11.57 -16.42 -1.03
N PHE A 102 -11.26 -15.65 -2.09
CA PHE A 102 -9.89 -15.28 -2.47
C PHE A 102 -9.01 -16.49 -2.82
N GLY A 103 -9.60 -17.57 -3.33
CA GLY A 103 -8.92 -18.67 -4.03
C GLY A 103 -9.16 -18.65 -5.54
N ASP A 104 -8.78 -19.71 -6.22
CA ASP A 104 -9.09 -19.94 -7.64
C ASP A 104 -10.00 -21.17 -7.78
N ASP A 105 -10.80 -21.22 -8.83
CA ASP A 105 -11.62 -22.38 -9.21
C ASP A 105 -10.86 -23.36 -10.13
N LYS A 106 -9.66 -22.98 -10.57
CA LYS A 106 -8.75 -23.82 -11.35
C LYS A 106 -7.78 -24.61 -10.48
N ILE A 107 -7.43 -25.82 -10.93
CA ILE A 107 -6.38 -26.66 -10.29
C ILE A 107 -5.04 -25.92 -10.21
N ALA A 108 -4.70 -25.19 -11.27
CA ALA A 108 -3.58 -24.27 -11.31
C ALA A 108 -4.02 -23.00 -12.06
N SER A 109 -3.60 -21.86 -11.54
CA SER A 109 -4.01 -20.56 -12.06
C SER A 109 -3.34 -20.24 -13.40
N THR A 110 -3.82 -19.20 -14.07
CA THR A 110 -3.19 -18.68 -15.29
C THR A 110 -2.43 -17.40 -14.91
N GLY A 111 -1.14 -17.35 -15.20
CA GLY A 111 -0.30 -16.16 -15.05
C GLY A 111 0.32 -15.71 -16.37
N VAL A 112 1.32 -14.81 -16.31
CA VAL A 112 1.89 -14.11 -17.48
C VAL A 112 2.58 -15.03 -18.50
N ASN A 113 3.07 -16.20 -18.06
CA ASN A 113 3.77 -17.16 -18.91
C ASN A 113 3.08 -18.54 -18.89
N GLY A 114 1.75 -18.55 -18.82
CA GLY A 114 0.92 -19.76 -18.90
C GLY A 114 0.40 -20.24 -17.55
N VAL A 115 0.27 -21.55 -17.36
CA VAL A 115 -0.31 -22.14 -16.14
C VAL A 115 0.72 -22.17 -15.01
N THR A 116 0.31 -21.78 -13.81
CA THR A 116 1.18 -21.79 -12.60
C THR A 116 1.49 -23.21 -12.14
N GLY A 117 2.44 -23.36 -11.21
CA GLY A 117 2.86 -24.67 -10.72
C GLY A 117 1.94 -25.31 -9.67
N MET A 118 1.01 -24.55 -9.08
CA MET A 118 0.20 -25.00 -7.95
C MET A 118 -1.14 -24.26 -7.86
N HIS A 119 -2.10 -24.87 -7.15
CA HIS A 119 -3.37 -24.27 -6.82
C HIS A 119 -3.18 -23.02 -5.95
N SER A 120 -3.93 -21.96 -6.24
CA SER A 120 -3.98 -20.75 -5.43
C SER A 120 -4.65 -21.02 -4.08
N MET A 121 -3.92 -20.90 -2.97
CA MET A 121 -4.52 -21.03 -1.64
C MET A 121 -5.51 -19.88 -1.40
N ARG A 122 -6.66 -20.17 -0.78
CA ARG A 122 -7.60 -19.12 -0.35
C ARG A 122 -6.92 -18.19 0.65
N LEU A 123 -7.10 -16.88 0.51
CA LEU A 123 -6.48 -15.89 1.42
C LEU A 123 -7.33 -15.57 2.67
N VAL A 124 -8.60 -15.96 2.67
CA VAL A 124 -9.47 -15.71 3.83
C VAL A 124 -8.88 -16.29 5.11
N ASN A 125 -8.90 -15.48 6.16
CA ASN A 125 -8.42 -15.80 7.50
C ASN A 125 -6.91 -16.07 7.64
N GLY A 126 -6.09 -15.81 6.60
CA GLY A 126 -4.63 -16.02 6.68
C GLY A 126 -3.97 -15.32 7.88
N ARG A 127 -4.47 -14.13 8.25
CA ARG A 127 -4.05 -13.37 9.44
C ARG A 127 -4.30 -14.11 10.77
N PHE A 128 -5.34 -14.92 10.84
CA PHE A 128 -5.82 -15.53 12.09
C PHE A 128 -5.41 -17.00 12.23
N ALA A 129 -4.51 -17.48 11.38
CA ALA A 129 -4.01 -18.85 11.43
C ALA A 129 -3.04 -19.06 12.60
N ILE A 130 -2.93 -20.32 13.07
CA ILE A 130 -1.88 -20.74 14.01
C ILE A 130 -0.53 -20.79 13.28
N GLU A 131 -0.54 -21.28 12.04
CA GLU A 131 0.62 -21.33 11.19
C GLU A 131 1.08 -19.90 10.83
N GLN A 132 2.38 -19.69 10.91
CA GLN A 132 3.03 -18.41 10.57
C GLN A 132 3.82 -18.51 9.27
N LYS A 133 3.93 -19.73 8.72
CA LYS A 133 4.50 -19.98 7.41
C LYS A 133 3.44 -20.02 6.33
N PHE A 134 3.84 -19.66 5.12
CA PHE A 134 2.95 -19.46 3.98
C PHE A 134 3.41 -20.28 2.78
N PHE A 135 2.48 -20.47 1.83
CA PHE A 135 2.52 -21.46 0.74
C PHE A 135 2.24 -22.90 1.19
N TRP A 136 1.94 -23.76 0.21
CA TRP A 136 1.69 -25.20 0.41
C TRP A 136 2.90 -25.94 1.00
N ASP A 137 4.10 -25.45 0.76
CA ASP A 137 5.37 -26.00 1.22
C ASP A 137 5.96 -25.22 2.41
N GLU A 138 5.20 -24.28 2.98
CA GLU A 138 5.60 -23.47 4.14
C GLU A 138 6.91 -22.69 3.98
N ARG A 139 7.37 -22.44 2.74
CA ARG A 139 8.70 -21.85 2.51
C ARG A 139 8.82 -20.38 2.92
N ALA A 140 7.71 -19.65 3.04
CA ALA A 140 7.71 -18.24 3.41
C ALA A 140 7.41 -18.07 4.90
N THR A 141 8.22 -17.31 5.62
CA THR A 141 8.13 -17.18 7.09
C THR A 141 7.21 -16.06 7.59
N SER A 142 6.65 -15.27 6.66
CA SER A 142 5.66 -14.22 6.94
C SER A 142 4.83 -13.92 5.70
N LEU A 143 3.72 -13.18 5.87
CA LEU A 143 2.88 -12.74 4.76
C LEU A 143 3.63 -11.75 3.87
N GLU A 144 4.40 -10.83 4.45
CA GLU A 144 5.23 -9.88 3.72
C GLU A 144 6.29 -10.60 2.88
N ASN A 145 6.90 -11.66 3.43
CA ASN A 145 7.84 -12.50 2.69
C ASN A 145 7.15 -13.28 1.56
N GLN A 146 5.93 -13.77 1.79
CA GLN A 146 5.13 -14.45 0.77
C GLN A 146 4.78 -13.51 -0.38
N THR A 147 4.34 -12.29 -0.09
CA THR A 147 3.69 -11.38 -1.07
C THR A 147 4.63 -10.97 -2.22
N THR A 148 5.93 -10.83 -1.95
CA THR A 148 6.91 -10.47 -2.99
C THR A 148 7.21 -11.63 -3.96
N GLN A 149 7.09 -12.88 -3.51
CA GLN A 149 7.49 -14.03 -4.33
C GLN A 149 6.64 -14.23 -5.59
N PRO A 150 5.29 -14.14 -5.58
CA PRO A 150 4.47 -14.21 -6.80
C PRO A 150 4.77 -13.08 -7.79
N ILE A 151 5.17 -11.90 -7.30
CA ILE A 151 5.57 -10.78 -8.17
C ILE A 151 6.82 -11.18 -8.98
N GLN A 152 7.78 -11.82 -8.32
CA GLN A 152 9.02 -12.28 -8.93
C GLN A 152 8.87 -13.61 -9.71
N ASP A 153 7.84 -14.40 -9.46
CA ASP A 153 7.70 -15.70 -10.12
C ASP A 153 7.47 -15.52 -11.64
N HIS A 154 8.31 -16.20 -12.42
CA HIS A 154 8.30 -16.16 -13.89
C HIS A 154 6.93 -16.51 -14.48
N LYS A 155 6.21 -17.46 -13.88
CA LYS A 155 4.90 -17.91 -14.37
C LYS A 155 3.74 -17.10 -13.82
N VAL A 156 3.91 -16.40 -12.70
CA VAL A 156 2.82 -15.66 -12.06
C VAL A 156 2.76 -14.21 -12.55
N MET A 157 3.69 -13.33 -12.15
CA MET A 157 3.69 -11.91 -12.56
C MET A 157 4.95 -11.47 -13.32
N GLY A 158 6.02 -12.27 -13.31
CA GLY A 158 7.12 -12.17 -14.26
C GLY A 158 8.15 -11.06 -14.00
N PHE A 159 8.45 -10.75 -12.74
CA PHE A 159 9.56 -9.86 -12.37
C PHE A 159 10.76 -10.62 -11.77
N SER A 160 11.11 -11.79 -12.32
CA SER A 160 12.15 -12.66 -11.76
C SER A 160 13.57 -12.11 -11.91
N GLY A 161 13.83 -11.26 -12.92
CA GLY A 161 15.16 -10.86 -13.32
C GLY A 161 15.98 -11.96 -14.02
N THR A 162 15.34 -13.07 -14.39
CA THR A 162 15.94 -14.21 -15.11
C THR A 162 15.07 -14.58 -16.31
N ASP A 163 15.59 -15.42 -17.21
CA ASP A 163 14.78 -16.01 -18.30
C ASP A 163 14.07 -14.97 -19.20
N GLY A 164 14.69 -13.80 -19.36
CA GLY A 164 14.16 -12.68 -20.15
C GLY A 164 13.16 -11.78 -19.42
N ASP A 165 12.83 -12.07 -18.16
CA ASP A 165 11.95 -11.24 -17.36
C ASP A 165 12.69 -10.01 -16.78
N PRO A 166 12.00 -8.85 -16.67
CA PRO A 166 12.49 -7.74 -15.87
C PRO A 166 12.65 -8.14 -14.39
N ASN A 167 13.39 -7.34 -13.61
CA ASN A 167 13.51 -7.54 -12.16
C ASN A 167 12.61 -6.57 -11.37
N LEU A 168 12.57 -6.70 -10.04
CA LEU A 168 11.77 -5.81 -9.19
C LEU A 168 12.12 -4.33 -9.32
N ALA A 169 13.37 -3.97 -9.65
CA ALA A 169 13.72 -2.56 -9.85
C ALA A 169 12.97 -1.97 -11.06
N ALA A 170 12.80 -2.75 -12.13
CA ALA A 170 12.00 -2.33 -13.28
C ALA A 170 10.50 -2.19 -12.92
N LEU A 171 9.97 -3.04 -12.04
CA LEU A 171 8.62 -2.85 -11.50
C LEU A 171 8.52 -1.54 -10.71
N ILE A 172 9.48 -1.25 -9.84
CA ILE A 172 9.50 -0.01 -9.05
C ILE A 172 9.48 1.20 -9.98
N THR A 173 10.37 1.26 -10.98
CA THR A 173 10.38 2.34 -11.98
C THR A 173 9.04 2.49 -12.71
N LYS A 174 8.40 1.35 -13.04
CA LYS A 174 7.08 1.34 -13.68
C LYS A 174 6.00 1.93 -12.77
N LEU A 175 5.99 1.59 -11.48
CA LEU A 175 5.02 2.12 -10.52
C LEU A 175 5.29 3.59 -10.17
N GLU A 176 6.55 4.01 -10.09
CA GLU A 176 6.96 5.40 -9.86
C GLU A 176 6.50 6.33 -10.99
N ALA A 177 6.42 5.82 -12.23
CA ALA A 177 5.92 6.58 -13.37
C ALA A 177 4.40 6.87 -13.31
N LEU A 178 3.68 6.30 -12.35
CA LEU A 178 2.25 6.48 -12.16
C LEU A 178 2.00 7.47 -11.00
N PRO A 179 1.52 8.70 -11.26
CA PRO A 179 1.44 9.75 -10.24
C PRO A 179 0.61 9.38 -9.01
N TYR A 180 -0.45 8.57 -9.19
CA TYR A 180 -1.30 8.13 -8.09
C TYR A 180 -0.58 7.16 -7.14
N TYR A 181 0.44 6.41 -7.59
CA TYR A 181 1.21 5.56 -6.68
C TYR A 181 2.09 6.40 -5.76
N GLN A 182 2.75 7.44 -6.27
CA GLN A 182 3.53 8.36 -5.43
C GLN A 182 2.65 8.93 -4.31
N GLU A 183 1.45 9.37 -4.66
CA GLU A 183 0.47 9.88 -3.71
C GLU A 183 -0.06 8.82 -2.73
N LEU A 184 -0.34 7.59 -3.18
CA LEU A 184 -0.82 6.50 -2.32
C LEU A 184 0.26 6.05 -1.33
N PHE A 185 1.52 5.97 -1.77
CA PHE A 185 2.64 5.63 -0.88
C PHE A 185 2.89 6.75 0.13
N LYS A 186 2.84 8.02 -0.29
CA LYS A 186 2.88 9.16 0.63
C LYS A 186 1.75 9.13 1.65
N LEU A 187 0.53 8.78 1.25
CA LEU A 187 -0.61 8.65 2.14
C LEU A 187 -0.44 7.49 3.14
N ALA A 188 0.19 6.38 2.72
CA ALA A 188 0.39 5.20 3.55
C ALA A 188 1.56 5.34 4.54
N TYR A 189 2.68 5.93 4.11
CA TYR A 189 3.95 5.89 4.84
C TYR A 189 4.54 7.28 5.16
N GLY A 190 3.93 8.37 4.67
CA GLY A 190 4.46 9.72 4.80
C GLY A 190 5.46 10.09 3.69
N ASP A 191 6.04 11.28 3.82
CA ASP A 191 7.21 11.69 3.05
C ASP A 191 8.48 11.23 3.79
N SER A 192 9.44 10.66 3.06
CA SER A 192 10.81 10.38 3.54
C SER A 192 11.72 11.59 3.38
#